data_AF-A0A2N6VK38-F1
#
_entry.id   AF-A0A2N6VK38-F1
#
_cell.length_a   1.000
_cell.length_b   1.000
_cell.length_c   1.000
_cell.angle_alpha   90.00
_cell.angle_beta   90.00
_cell.angle_gamma   90.00
#
_symmetry.space_group_name_H-M   'P 1'
#
loop_
_entity.id
_entity.type
_entity.pdbx_description
1 polymer ?
#
loop_
_entity_poly.entity_id
_entity_poly.type
_entity_poly.pdbx_seq_one_letter_code
_entity_poly.pdbx_strand_id
1 'polypeptide(L)'
;FIAGDLFNLYVGFEMLLVASFVLITIGVTPERVRVGATYIVVSLLSSLIFLGSIAFIYAATGTVNMADLAVKLSMLPEDVQLFLHIALLLGFGIKAAVFPLSFWLPDSYPTAPAPVTAVFAGLLTKV
;
A
#
# COMPACT_ATOMS: atom_id res chain seq x y z
N PHE A 1 6.79 8.72 5.79
CA PHE A 1 7.69 9.17 6.87
C PHE A 1 7.29 10.51 7.51
N ILE A 2 6.89 11.55 6.76
CA ILE A 2 6.47 12.86 7.34
C ILE A 2 4.94 13.07 7.25
N ALA A 3 4.18 12.05 6.83
CA ALA A 3 2.73 12.18 6.70
C ALA A 3 2.07 12.34 8.08
N GLY A 4 1.26 13.39 8.24
CA GLY A 4 0.46 13.62 9.46
C GLY A 4 -1.01 13.17 9.34
N ASP A 5 -1.40 12.71 8.16
CA ASP A 5 -2.75 12.23 7.85
C ASP A 5 -2.71 11.00 6.93
N LEU A 6 -3.76 10.18 7.01
CA LEU A 6 -3.84 8.91 6.27
C LEU A 6 -3.92 9.11 4.76
N PHE A 7 -4.49 10.21 4.29
CA PHE A 7 -4.65 10.45 2.87
C PHE A 7 -3.32 10.83 2.21
N ASN A 8 -2.53 11.69 2.84
CA ASN A 8 -1.21 12.06 2.41
C ASN A 8 -0.27 10.84 2.45
N LEU A 9 -0.45 9.94 3.41
CA LEU A 9 0.24 8.64 3.41
C LEU A 9 -0.12 7.82 2.16
N TYR A 10 -1.42 7.71 1.82
CA TYR A 10 -1.87 7.05 0.59
C TYR A 10 -1.24 7.65 -0.66
N VAL A 11 -1.26 8.99 -0.79
CA VAL A 11 -0.66 9.68 -1.94
C VAL A 11 0.85 9.40 -2.03
N GLY A 12 1.56 9.38 -0.90
CA GLY A 12 2.98 9.01 -0.85
C GLY A 12 3.23 7.58 -1.38
N PHE A 13 2.38 6.63 -1.00
CA PHE A 13 2.46 5.26 -1.52
C PHE A 13 2.17 5.17 -3.02
N GLU A 14 1.19 5.91 -3.54
CA GLU A 14 0.89 5.94 -4.97
C GLU A 14 2.04 6.53 -5.78
N MET A 15 2.65 7.62 -5.31
CA MET A 15 3.83 8.19 -5.97
C MET A 15 4.99 7.19 -6.03
N LEU A 16 5.22 6.46 -4.94
CA LEU A 16 6.26 5.43 -4.89
C LEU A 16 5.95 4.27 -5.84
N LEU A 17 4.68 3.84 -5.95
CA LEU A 17 4.21 2.78 -6.85
C LEU A 17 4.38 3.16 -8.32
N VAL A 18 4.01 4.39 -8.70
CA VAL A 18 4.18 4.89 -10.07
C VAL A 18 5.65 4.99 -10.44
N ALA A 19 6.51 5.54 -9.56
CA ALA A 19 7.95 5.61 -9.80
C ALA A 19 8.57 4.21 -9.96
N SER A 20 8.15 3.28 -9.09
CA SER A 20 8.50 1.86 -9.12
C SER A 20 8.16 1.20 -10.45
N PHE A 21 6.96 1.43 -10.97
CA PHE A 21 6.53 0.90 -12.26
C PHE A 21 7.39 1.41 -13.43
N VAL A 22 7.66 2.72 -13.47
CA VAL A 22 8.53 3.31 -14.49
C VAL A 22 9.91 2.65 -14.46
N LEU A 23 10.49 2.45 -13.28
CA LEU A 23 11.81 1.83 -13.13
C LEU A 23 11.86 0.36 -13.60
N ILE A 24 10.81 -0.43 -13.34
CA ILE A 24 10.74 -1.84 -13.79
C ILE A 24 10.63 -1.93 -15.33
N THR A 25 9.97 -0.97 -15.96
CA THR A 25 9.70 -0.99 -17.41
C THR A 25 10.78 -0.34 -18.29
N ILE A 26 11.83 0.22 -17.69
CA ILE A 26 12.99 0.72 -18.44
C ILE A 26 13.68 -0.44 -19.17
N GLY A 27 13.87 -0.28 -20.49
CA GLY A 27 14.53 -1.28 -21.35
C GLY A 27 13.60 -2.34 -21.95
N VAL A 28 12.35 -1.96 -22.25
CA VAL A 28 11.25 -2.71 -22.90
C VAL A 28 11.66 -4.07 -23.50
N THR A 29 11.43 -5.14 -22.75
CA THR A 29 11.33 -6.51 -23.28
C THR A 29 9.94 -7.08 -22.98
N PRO A 30 9.36 -7.92 -23.87
CA PRO A 30 8.00 -8.46 -23.72
C PRO A 30 7.77 -9.17 -22.37
N GLU A 31 8.81 -9.85 -21.89
CA GLU A 31 8.79 -10.58 -20.62
C GLU A 31 8.73 -9.64 -19.40
N ARG A 32 9.48 -8.53 -19.42
CA ARG A 32 9.45 -7.51 -18.35
C ARG A 32 8.11 -6.77 -18.28
N VAL A 33 7.48 -6.52 -19.43
CA VAL A 33 6.16 -5.88 -19.47
C VAL A 33 5.09 -6.78 -18.85
N ARG A 34 5.14 -8.10 -19.10
CA ARG A 34 4.20 -9.07 -18.52
C ARG A 34 4.33 -9.16 -16.99
N VAL A 35 5.56 -9.21 -16.48
CA VAL A 35 5.81 -9.24 -15.02
C VAL A 35 5.40 -7.90 -14.38
N GLY A 36 5.77 -6.77 -14.99
CA GLY A 36 5.38 -5.44 -14.52
C GLY A 36 3.87 -5.22 -14.48
N ALA A 37 3.12 -5.77 -15.45
CA ALA A 37 1.65 -5.69 -15.47
C ALA A 37 1.01 -6.41 -14.28
N THR A 38 1.51 -7.61 -13.93
CA THR A 38 0.99 -8.38 -12.78
C THR A 38 1.24 -7.62 -11.47
N TYR A 39 2.44 -7.05 -11.31
CA TYR A 39 2.78 -6.19 -10.17
C TYR A 39 1.84 -4.98 -10.03
N ILE A 40 1.60 -4.25 -11.13
CA ILE A 40 0.69 -3.09 -11.11
C ILE A 40 -0.72 -3.48 -10.73
N VAL A 41 -1.27 -4.56 -11.31
CA VAL A 41 -2.65 -4.96 -11.06
C VAL A 41 -2.85 -5.29 -9.58
N VAL A 42 -1.92 -6.04 -8.98
CA VAL A 42 -1.96 -6.36 -7.55
C VAL A 42 -1.79 -5.10 -6.70
N SER A 43 -0.86 -4.22 -7.09
CA SER A 43 -0.59 -2.99 -6.35
C SER A 43 -1.76 -2.00 -6.41
N LEU A 44 -2.42 -1.86 -7.57
CA LEU A 44 -3.63 -1.05 -7.75
C LEU A 44 -4.79 -1.61 -6.93
N LEU A 45 -5.00 -2.94 -6.94
CA LEU A 45 -6.04 -3.57 -6.14
C LEU A 45 -5.82 -3.29 -4.64
N SER A 46 -4.56 -3.42 -4.18
CA SER A 46 -4.17 -3.06 -2.82
C SER A 46 -4.46 -1.59 -2.50
N SER A 47 -4.16 -0.70 -3.44
CA SER A 47 -4.38 0.74 -3.27
C SER A 47 -5.86 1.10 -3.21
N LEU A 48 -6.72 0.43 -3.99
CA LEU A 48 -8.17 0.60 -3.90
C LEU A 48 -8.71 0.13 -2.54
N ILE A 49 -8.22 -1.00 -2.02
CA ILE A 49 -8.60 -1.48 -0.69
C ILE A 49 -8.14 -0.48 0.37
N PHE A 50 -6.91 0.00 0.29
CA PHE A 50 -6.39 0.97 1.25
C PHE A 50 -7.15 2.31 1.21
N LEU A 51 -7.49 2.81 0.03
CA LEU A 51 -8.33 3.99 -0.14
C LEU A 51 -9.74 3.76 0.42
N GLY A 52 -10.31 2.57 0.22
CA GLY A 52 -11.59 2.18 0.81
C GLY A 52 -11.56 2.20 2.33
N SER A 53 -10.50 1.68 2.95
CA SER A 53 -10.31 1.73 4.41
C SER A 53 -10.23 3.15 4.94
N ILE A 54 -9.53 4.05 4.23
CA ILE A 54 -9.49 5.48 4.58
C ILE A 54 -10.88 6.11 4.46
N ALA A 55 -11.64 5.76 3.41
CA ALA A 55 -13.00 6.26 3.23
C ALA A 55 -13.94 5.81 4.37
N PHE A 56 -13.85 4.55 4.83
CA PHE A 56 -14.62 4.08 5.98
C PHE A 56 -14.23 4.78 7.28
N ILE A 57 -12.94 5.04 7.50
CA ILE A 57 -12.46 5.80 8.67
C ILE A 57 -13.02 7.22 8.65
N TYR A 58 -12.96 7.88 7.48
CA TYR A 58 -13.51 9.22 7.33
C TYR A 58 -15.02 9.23 7.57
N ALA A 59 -15.76 8.24 7.07
CA ALA A 59 -17.20 8.12 7.29
C ALA A 59 -17.56 7.94 8.77
N ALA A 60 -16.75 7.22 9.54
CA ALA A 60 -16.98 6.97 10.96
C ALA A 60 -16.52 8.11 11.88
N THR A 61 -15.43 8.81 11.53
CA THR A 61 -14.75 9.77 12.44
C THR A 61 -14.80 11.23 11.96
N GLY A 62 -15.13 11.46 10.68
CA GLY A 62 -15.13 12.77 10.04
C GLY A 62 -13.74 13.37 9.79
N THR A 63 -12.66 12.61 10.03
CA THR A 63 -11.28 13.08 9.91
C THR A 63 -10.38 11.98 9.35
N VAL A 64 -9.26 12.39 8.77
CA VAL A 64 -8.16 11.50 8.35
C VAL A 64 -6.85 11.87 9.02
N ASN A 65 -6.86 12.88 9.90
CA ASN A 65 -5.69 13.31 10.65
C ASN A 65 -5.35 12.29 11.73
N MET A 66 -4.10 11.82 11.76
CA MET A 66 -3.71 10.72 12.65
C MET A 66 -3.78 11.11 14.14
N ALA A 67 -3.52 12.37 14.49
CA ALA A 67 -3.59 12.83 15.87
C ALA A 67 -5.03 12.89 16.39
N ASP A 68 -5.97 13.35 15.56
CA ASP A 68 -7.40 13.40 15.90
C ASP A 68 -8.02 11.98 15.90
N LEU A 69 -7.59 11.12 14.99
CA LEU A 69 -8.00 9.71 14.93
C LEU A 69 -7.65 8.94 16.21
N ALA A 70 -6.48 9.20 16.82
CA ALA A 70 -6.05 8.53 18.06
C ALA A 70 -7.05 8.74 19.21
N VAL A 71 -7.76 9.87 19.22
CA VAL A 71 -8.78 10.18 20.23
C VAL A 71 -10.15 9.66 19.77
N LYS A 72 -10.55 9.97 18.54
CA LYS A 72 -11.91 9.68 18.04
C LYS A 72 -12.18 8.20 17.84
N LEU A 73 -11.19 7.38 17.50
CA LEU A 73 -11.40 5.92 17.37
C LEU A 73 -11.89 5.32 18.68
N SER A 74 -11.32 5.74 19.81
CA SER A 74 -11.69 5.21 21.13
C SER A 74 -13.13 5.52 21.55
N MET A 75 -13.76 6.49 20.88
CA MET A 75 -15.14 6.92 21.15
C MET A 75 -16.18 6.14 20.30
N LEU A 76 -15.74 5.32 19.35
CA LEU A 76 -16.63 4.52 18.52
C LEU A 76 -17.07 3.24 19.23
N PRO A 77 -18.21 2.63 18.85
CA PRO A 77 -18.57 1.29 19.31
C PRO A 77 -17.50 0.26 18.97
N GLU A 78 -17.28 -0.75 19.84
CA GLU A 78 -16.23 -1.76 19.65
C GLU A 78 -16.32 -2.50 18.31
N ASP A 79 -17.53 -2.83 17.86
CA ASP A 79 -17.75 -3.50 16.56
C ASP A 79 -17.25 -2.67 15.38
N VAL A 80 -17.48 -1.36 15.43
CA VAL A 80 -17.04 -0.42 14.39
C VAL A 80 -15.52 -0.25 14.45
N GLN A 81 -14.95 -0.14 15.66
CA GLN A 81 -13.50 -0.09 15.83
C GLN A 81 -12.84 -1.34 15.24
N LEU A 82 -13.33 -2.53 15.57
CA LEU A 82 -12.79 -3.80 15.07
C LEU A 82 -12.83 -3.86 13.55
N PHE A 83 -13.95 -3.48 12.93
CA PHE A 83 -14.08 -3.41 11.47
C PHE A 83 -13.04 -2.46 10.86
N LEU A 84 -12.89 -1.25 11.40
CA LEU A 84 -11.92 -0.27 10.89
C LEU A 84 -10.48 -0.73 11.05
N HIS A 85 -10.13 -1.38 12.18
CA HIS A 85 -8.81 -1.96 12.40
C HIS A 85 -8.51 -3.06 11.38
N ILE A 86 -9.46 -3.96 11.12
CA ILE A 86 -9.31 -5.04 10.12
C ILE A 86 -9.18 -4.46 8.71
N ALA A 87 -10.00 -3.47 8.37
CA ALA A 87 -9.94 -2.80 7.06
C ALA A 87 -8.58 -2.12 6.85
N LEU A 88 -8.05 -1.43 7.86
CA LEU A 88 -6.73 -0.79 7.79
C LEU A 88 -5.62 -1.84 7.71
N LEU A 89 -5.71 -2.91 8.50
CA LEU A 89 -4.73 -4.01 8.50
C LEU A 89 -4.71 -4.75 7.18
N LEU A 90 -5.86 -4.94 6.51
CA LEU A 90 -5.93 -5.47 5.15
C LEU A 90 -5.28 -4.51 4.15
N GLY A 91 -5.58 -3.21 4.23
CA GLY A 91 -4.98 -2.20 3.35
C GLY A 91 -3.45 -2.15 3.44
N PHE A 92 -2.90 -2.21 4.66
CA PHE A 92 -1.45 -2.25 4.90
C PHE A 92 -0.85 -3.63 4.62
N GLY A 93 -1.53 -4.72 5.02
CA GLY A 93 -1.03 -6.08 4.92
C GLY A 93 -0.78 -6.53 3.48
N ILE A 94 -1.61 -6.06 2.54
CA ILE A 94 -1.40 -6.30 1.11
C ILE A 94 -0.17 -5.53 0.60
N LYS A 95 0.01 -4.26 0.98
CA LYS A 95 1.19 -3.45 0.61
C LYS A 95 2.49 -3.99 1.24
N ALA A 96 2.44 -4.44 2.48
CA ALA A 96 3.58 -4.97 3.22
C ALA A 96 3.91 -6.44 2.90
N ALA A 97 3.15 -7.07 1.99
CA ALA A 97 3.31 -8.49 1.62
C ALA A 97 3.34 -9.42 2.85
N VAL A 98 2.48 -9.17 3.83
CA VAL A 98 2.35 -10.01 5.03
C VAL A 98 1.73 -11.35 4.61
N PHE A 99 2.28 -12.48 5.07
CA PHE A 99 1.72 -13.80 4.80
C PHE A 99 0.22 -13.84 5.16
N PRO A 100 -0.69 -14.25 4.26
CA PRO A 100 -0.49 -14.97 3.00
C PRO A 100 -0.47 -14.09 1.73
N LEU A 101 -0.43 -12.76 1.84
CA LEU A 101 -0.59 -11.82 0.72
C LEU A 101 0.71 -11.51 -0.04
N SER A 102 1.77 -12.29 0.18
CA SER A 102 3.09 -12.10 -0.42
C SER A 102 3.24 -12.68 -1.83
N PHE A 103 2.19 -13.28 -2.40
CA PHE A 103 2.27 -14.04 -3.66
C PHE A 103 2.79 -13.25 -4.88
N TRP A 104 2.74 -11.92 -4.87
CA TRP A 104 3.27 -11.07 -5.95
C TRP A 104 4.79 -10.83 -5.87
N LEU A 105 5.40 -11.09 -4.72
CA LEU A 105 6.79 -10.79 -4.42
C LEU A 105 7.79 -11.80 -5.06
N PRO A 106 7.54 -13.13 -5.05
CA PRO A 106 8.42 -14.13 -5.66
C PRO A 106 8.59 -14.00 -7.18
N ASP A 107 7.53 -13.59 -7.90
CA ASP A 107 7.55 -13.49 -9.37
C ASP A 107 8.20 -12.20 -9.87
N SER A 108 8.28 -11.16 -9.03
CA SER A 108 8.71 -9.81 -9.45
C SER A 108 10.21 -9.54 -9.26
N TYR A 109 10.85 -10.22 -8.28
CA TYR A 109 12.24 -9.98 -7.88
C TYR A 109 13.32 -10.50 -8.84
N PRO A 110 13.16 -11.65 -9.54
CA PRO A 110 14.22 -12.19 -10.40
C PRO A 110 14.47 -11.40 -11.69
N THR A 111 13.53 -10.55 -12.11
CA THR A 111 13.54 -9.85 -13.41
C THR A 111 13.81 -8.34 -13.32
N ALA A 112 13.87 -7.76 -12.11
CA ALA A 112 14.11 -6.34 -11.91
C ALA A 112 15.62 -5.99 -11.94
N PRO A 113 16.02 -4.83 -12.50
CA PRO A 113 17.41 -4.37 -12.45
C PRO A 113 17.90 -4.25 -10.99
N ALA A 114 19.11 -4.76 -10.70
CA ALA A 114 19.68 -4.83 -9.34
C ALA A 114 19.57 -3.56 -8.46
N PRO A 115 19.66 -2.32 -8.98
CA PRO A 115 19.47 -1.11 -8.18
C PRO A 115 18.03 -0.91 -7.69
N VAL A 116 17.04 -1.36 -8.47
CA VAL A 116 15.60 -1.24 -8.18
C VAL A 116 15.23 -2.23 -7.09
N THR A 117 15.72 -3.46 -7.19
CA THR A 117 15.53 -4.51 -6.19
C THR A 117 16.06 -4.11 -4.80
N ALA A 118 17.15 -3.33 -4.73
CA ALA A 118 17.72 -2.82 -3.48
C ALA A 118 16.85 -1.74 -2.82
N VAL A 119 16.25 -0.84 -3.61
CA VAL A 119 15.30 0.19 -3.12
C VAL A 119 14.00 -0.47 -2.65
N PHE A 120 13.49 -1.46 -3.38
CA PHE A 120 12.30 -2.22 -2.99
C PHE A 120 12.52 -3.05 -1.73
N ALA A 121 13.64 -3.77 -1.63
CA ALA A 121 13.98 -4.54 -0.43
C ALA A 121 14.27 -3.65 0.80
N GLY A 122 14.77 -2.43 0.59
CA GLY A 122 15.15 -1.51 1.66
C GLY A 122 14.01 -0.63 2.17
N LEU A 123 13.08 -0.21 1.29
CA LEU A 123 12.05 0.77 1.64
C LEU A 123 10.65 0.18 1.63
N LEU A 124 10.23 -0.58 0.61
CA LEU A 124 8.83 -1.00 0.44
C LEU A 124 8.29 -1.95 1.52
N THR A 125 9.17 -2.76 2.13
CA THR A 125 8.80 -3.69 3.22
C THR A 125 9.01 -3.11 4.63
N LYS A 126 9.50 -1.88 4.74
CA LYS A 126 9.83 -1.22 6.02
C LYS A 126 9.19 0.16 6.20
N VAL A 127 8.33 0.60 5.27
CA VAL A 127 7.50 1.82 5.39
C VAL A 127 6.19 1.55 6.09
#